data_AF-A0A117LN63-F1
#
_entry.id   AF-A0A117LN63-F1
#
_cell.length_a   1.000
_cell.length_b   1.000
_cell.length_c   1.000
_cell.angle_alpha   90.00
_cell.angle_beta   90.00
_cell.angle_gamma   90.00
#
_symmetry.space_group_name_H-M   'P 1'
#
loop_
_entity.id
_entity.type
_entity.pdbx_description
1 polymer ?
#
loop_
_entity_poly.entity_id
_entity_poly.type
_entity_poly.pdbx_seq_one_letter_code
_entity_poly.pdbx_strand_id
1 'polypeptide(L)' 'ITEEIARLLSHVAKFREIMDNVEVSGKKLDFLLQEMNREVNTIASKVNDSVIRWEAVEAKSELESMREQIQNVE' A
#
# COMPACT_ATOMS: atom_id res chain seq x y z
N ILE A 1 -8.23 5.80 -12.54
CA ILE A 1 -7.23 4.84 -12.05
C ILE A 1 -5.80 5.27 -12.35
N THR A 2 -5.51 6.03 -13.41
CA THR A 2 -4.14 6.50 -13.70
C THR A 2 -3.53 7.33 -12.55
N GLU A 3 -4.28 8.27 -11.98
CA GLU A 3 -3.83 9.08 -10.84
C GLU A 3 -3.63 8.22 -9.59
N GLU A 4 -4.54 7.28 -9.34
CA GLU A 4 -4.43 6.35 -8.21
C GLU A 4 -3.21 5.43 -8.33
N ILE A 5 -2.91 4.93 -9.54
CA ILE A 5 -1.71 4.14 -9.82
C ILE A 5 -0.44 4.99 -9.60
N ALA A 6 -0.42 6.23 -10.10
CA ALA A 6 0.73 7.11 -9.92
C ALA A 6 0.99 7.43 -8.43
N ARG A 7 -0.06 7.70 -7.66
CA ARG A 7 0.04 7.92 -6.21
C ARG A 7 0.48 6.66 -5.48
N LEU A 8 -0.10 5.50 -5.81
CA LEU A 8 0.30 4.21 -5.24
C LEU A 8 1.80 3.94 -5.45
N LEU A 9 2.30 4.14 -6.68
CA LEU A 9 3.74 3.99 -6.99
C LEU A 9 4.62 4.96 -6.19
N SER A 10 4.17 6.21 -6.01
CA SER A 10 4.87 7.18 -5.17
C SER A 10 4.92 6.72 -3.70
N HIS A 11 3.84 6.15 -3.17
CA HIS A 11 3.83 5.59 -1.82
C HIS A 11 4.77 4.38 -1.70
N VAL A 12 4.81 3.49 -2.70
CA VAL A 12 5.75 2.36 -2.75
C VAL A 12 7.19 2.84 -2.72
N ALA A 13 7.52 3.84 -3.54
CA ALA A 13 8.86 4.40 -3.57
C ALA A 13 9.26 4.97 -2.20
N LYS A 14 8.37 5.73 -1.56
CA LYS A 14 8.65 6.30 -0.24
C LYS A 14 8.75 5.24 0.85
N PHE A 15 7.93 4.18 0.78
CA PHE A 15 7.98 3.07 1.72
C PHE A 15 9.35 2.39 1.68
N ARG A 16 9.85 2.09 0.48
CA ARG A 16 11.20 1.51 0.27
C ARG A 16 12.30 2.42 0.80
N GLU A 17 12.23 3.73 0.51
CA GLU A 17 13.20 4.69 1.03
C GLU A 17 13.25 4.67 2.57
N ILE A 18 12.10 4.61 3.26
CA ILE A 18 12.07 4.56 4.73
C ILE A 18 12.64 3.24 5.27
N MET A 19 12.35 2.12 4.61
CA MET A 19 12.88 0.81 4.99
C MET A 19 14.41 0.74 4.89
N ASP A 20 15.01 1.46 3.94
CA ASP A 20 16.47 1.49 3.73
C ASP A 20 17.20 2.46 4.67
N ASN A 21 16.49 3.25 5.47
CA ASN A 21 17.10 4.18 6.42
C ASN A 21 17.47 3.49 7.74
N VAL A 22 18.57 3.92 8.37
CA VAL A 22 19.06 3.36 9.64
C VAL A 22 18.07 3.58 10.79
N GLU A 23 17.31 4.68 10.76
CA GLU A 23 16.22 4.96 11.70
C GLU A 23 14.86 4.71 11.05
N VAL A 24 14.50 3.43 10.90
CA VAL A 24 13.18 3.02 10.42
C VAL A 24 12.11 3.45 11.44
N SER A 25 11.06 4.12 10.98
CA SER A 25 9.93 4.53 11.81
C SER A 25 8.68 3.74 11.43
N GLY A 26 8.28 2.79 12.29
CA GLY A 26 7.06 1.97 12.12
C GLY A 26 5.82 2.81 11.86
N LYS A 27 5.61 3.86 12.66
CA LYS A 27 4.54 4.85 12.44
C LYS A 27 4.50 5.48 11.05
N LYS A 28 5.66 5.81 10.44
CA LYS A 28 5.68 6.38 9.07
C LYS A 28 5.34 5.32 8.02
N LEU A 29 5.79 4.08 8.22
CA LEU A 29 5.45 2.96 7.35
C LEU A 29 3.95 2.63 7.42
N ASP A 30 3.37 2.60 8.62
CA ASP A 30 1.93 2.38 8.83
C ASP A 30 1.10 3.45 8.11
N PHE A 31 1.48 4.73 8.21
CA PHE A 31 0.83 5.80 7.44
C PHE A 31 0.87 5.55 5.92
N LEU A 32 2.01 5.12 5.38
CA LEU A 32 2.12 4.83 3.95
C LEU A 32 1.26 3.63 3.53
N LEU A 33 1.20 2.57 4.35
CA LEU A 33 0.33 1.42 4.07
C LEU A 33 -1.15 1.81 4.07
N GLN A 34 -1.57 2.70 4.97
CA GLN A 34 -2.94 3.24 4.98
C GLN A 34 -3.26 3.99 3.68
N GLU A 35 -2.35 4.85 3.22
CA GLU A 35 -2.54 5.60 1.99
C GLU A 35 -2.50 4.69 0.74
N MET A 36 -1.63 3.68 0.71
CA MET A 36 -1.66 2.64 -0.32
C MET A 36 -3.01 1.90 -0.36
N ASN A 37 -3.55 1.55 0.81
CA ASN A 37 -4.84 0.87 0.90
C ASN A 37 -5.97 1.76 0.34
N ARG A 38 -5.94 3.07 0.61
CA ARG A 38 -6.86 4.05 0.03
C ARG A 38 -6.81 4.08 -1.49
N GLU A 39 -5.61 4.07 -2.07
CA GLU A 39 -5.45 4.05 -3.53
C GLU A 39 -5.96 2.73 -4.13
N VAL A 40 -5.61 1.57 -3.54
CA VAL A 40 -6.08 0.26 -4.00
C VAL A 40 -7.61 0.13 -3.94
N ASN A 41 -8.26 0.63 -2.88
CA ASN A 41 -9.73 0.67 -2.79
C ASN A 41 -10.37 1.54 -3.89
N THR A 42 -9.73 2.67 -4.21
CA THR A 42 -10.21 3.57 -5.25
C THR A 42 -10.04 2.95 -6.64
N ILE A 43 -8.95 2.20 -6.88
CA ILE A 43 -8.77 1.40 -8.10
C ILE A 43 -9.86 0.32 -8.19
N ALA A 44 -10.04 -0.49 -7.14
CA ALA A 44 -11.01 -1.58 -7.13
C ALA A 44 -12.45 -1.12 -7.40
N SER A 45 -12.84 0.05 -6.89
CA SER A 45 -14.18 0.61 -7.07
C SER A 45 -14.42 1.22 -8.45
N LYS A 46 -13.37 1.52 -9.22
CA LYS A 46 -13.45 2.16 -10.56
C LYS A 46 -13.19 1.18 -11.70
N VAL A 47 -12.81 -0.07 -11.43
CA VAL A 47 -12.47 -1.06 -12.46
C VAL A 47 -13.57 -2.10 -12.64
N ASN A 48 -13.99 -2.30 -13.89
CA ASN A 48 -14.97 -3.31 -14.27
C ASN A 48 -14.34 -4.65 -14.69
N ASP A 49 -13.05 -4.66 -15.00
CA ASP A 49 -12.31 -5.87 -15.35
C ASP A 49 -12.20 -6.81 -14.12
N SER A 50 -12.53 -8.09 -14.32
CA SER A 50 -12.54 -9.08 -13.23
C SER A 50 -11.13 -9.45 -12.77
N VAL A 51 -10.16 -9.47 -13.68
CA VAL A 51 -8.76 -9.77 -13.37
C VAL A 51 -8.20 -8.67 -12.49
N ILE A 52 -8.36 -7.41 -12.90
CA ILE A 52 -7.86 -6.27 -12.12
C ILE A 52 -8.56 -6.16 -10.76
N ARG A 53 -9.86 -6.52 -10.67
CA ARG A 53 -10.55 -6.58 -9.38
C ARG A 53 -9.95 -7.64 -8.45
N TRP A 54 -9.55 -8.79 -8.98
CA TRP A 54 -8.90 -9.83 -8.20
C TRP A 54 -7.52 -9.40 -7.71
N GLU A 55 -6.70 -8.82 -8.59
CA GLU A 55 -5.40 -8.23 -8.24
C GLU A 55 -5.51 -7.19 -7.13
N ALA A 56 -6.57 -6.36 -7.15
CA ALA A 56 -6.80 -5.37 -6.11
C ALA A 56 -7.18 -6.00 -4.75
N VAL A 57 -7.84 -7.17 -4.75
CA VAL A 57 -8.15 -7.92 -3.52
C VAL A 57 -6.86 -8.51 -2.94
N GLU A 58 -6.02 -9.12 -3.79
CA GLU A 58 -4.73 -9.66 -3.36
C GLU A 58 -3.82 -8.55 -2.80
N ALA A 59 -3.73 -7.41 -3.49
CA ALA A 59 -2.97 -6.26 -3.00
C ALA A 59 -3.44 -5.78 -1.62
N LYS A 60 -4.76 -5.81 -1.32
CA LYS A 60 -5.27 -5.46 0.01
C LYS A 60 -4.84 -6.46 1.07
N SER A 61 -4.81 -7.75 0.74
CA SER A 61 -4.33 -8.80 1.66
C SER A 61 -2.85 -8.59 2.01
N GLU A 62 -2.02 -8.30 1.01
CA GLU A 62 -0.60 -8.04 1.22
C GLU A 62 -0.36 -6.77 2.05
N LEU A 63 -1.11 -5.69 1.79
CA LEU A 63 -1.04 -4.46 2.59
C LEU A 63 -1.40 -4.69 4.06
N GLU A 64 -2.40 -5.52 4.35
CA GLU A 64 -2.75 -5.84 5.73
C GLU A 64 -1.68 -6.70 6.41
N SER A 65 -1.14 -7.71 5.72
CA SER A 65 -0.05 -8.53 6.27
C SER A 65 1.19 -7.68 6.59
N MET A 66 1.56 -6.76 5.70
CA MET A 66 2.65 -5.81 5.95
C MET A 66 2.36 -4.91 7.16
N ARG A 67 1.11 -4.49 7.35
CA ARG A 67 0.69 -3.65 8.48
C ARG A 67 0.80 -4.39 9.81
N GLU A 68 0.36 -5.64 9.86
CA GLU A 68 0.52 -6.51 11.02
C GLU A 68 2.00 -6.71 11.38
N GLN A 69 2.87 -6.92 10.39
CA GLN A 69 4.31 -7.05 10.62
C GLN A 69 4.90 -5.80 11.26
N ILE A 70 4.54 -4.60 10.78
CA ILE A 70 5.03 -3.34 11.36
C ILE A 70 4.58 -3.19 12.81
N GLN A 71 3.31 -3.51 13.11
CA GLN A 71 2.76 -3.40 14.45
C GLN A 71 3.33 -4.43 15.43
N ASN A 72 3.77 -5.59 14.93
CA ASN A 72 4.35 -6.66 15.74
C ASN A 72 5.86 -6.47 16.03
N VAL A 73 6.53 -5.58 15.31
CA VAL A 73 7.98 -5.30 15.46
C VAL A 73 8.24 -4.08 16.35
N GLU A 74 7.22 -3.24 16.60
CA GLU A 74 7.24 -2.22 17.68
C GLU A 74 7.18 -2.85 19.07
#